data_AF-A0A822DYM2-F1
#
_entry.id   AF-A0A822DYM2-F1
#
_cell.length_a   1.000
_cell.length_b   1.000
_cell.length_c   1.000
_cell.angle_alpha   90.00
_cell.angle_beta   90.00
_cell.angle_gamma   90.00
#
_symmetry.space_group_name_H-M   'P 1'
#
loop_
_entity.id
_entity.type
_entity.pdbx_description
1 polymer ?
#
loop_
_entity_poly.entity_id
_entity_poly.type
_entity_poly.pdbx_seq_one_letter_code
_entity_poly.pdbx_strand_id
1 'polypeptide(L)'
;AVLNHMGDSLRHDKWYSTNKTDKNGLIEITEHHKFKGTFWERMELNHFPYDVQELSISLTTPLTINDICFTENKQKPSGVNRTVFSDQQSWHLYEHVEFSFEQHREEYSLNYDQIHPVLICTCHVGRKCG
;
A
#
# COMPACT_ATOMS: atom_id res chain seq x y z
N ALA A 1 9.74 -1.79 11.95
CA ALA A 1 8.28 -1.65 12.07
C ALA A 1 7.64 -3.03 12.13
N VAL A 2 6.76 -3.28 13.10
CA VAL A 2 5.90 -4.47 13.11
C VAL A 2 4.66 -4.10 12.30
N LEU A 3 4.51 -4.68 11.11
CA LEU A 3 3.28 -4.58 10.31
C LEU A 3 2.36 -5.70 10.79
N ASN A 4 1.24 -5.34 11.42
CA ASN A 4 0.19 -6.30 11.72
C ASN A 4 -0.48 -6.69 10.40
N HIS A 5 -0.17 -7.89 9.91
CA HIS A 5 -0.72 -8.41 8.66
C HIS A 5 -2.15 -8.89 8.90
N MET A 6 -3.15 -8.13 8.45
CA MET A 6 -4.50 -8.68 8.22
C MET A 6 -4.51 -9.35 6.84
N GLY A 7 -3.94 -10.57 6.77
CA GLY A 7 -3.83 -11.40 5.57
C GLY A 7 -2.79 -12.50 5.74
N ASP A 8 -2.91 -13.62 5.00
CA ASP A 8 -1.89 -14.67 4.98
C ASP A 8 -0.61 -14.12 4.31
N SER A 9 0.35 -13.65 5.10
CA SER A 9 1.66 -13.23 4.61
C SER A 9 2.50 -14.46 4.25
N LEU A 10 2.52 -14.82 2.98
CA LEU A 10 3.26 -16.00 2.50
C LEU A 10 4.78 -15.76 2.42
N ARG A 11 5.22 -14.50 2.29
CA ARG A 11 6.66 -14.14 2.29
C ARG A 11 6.89 -12.65 2.57
N HIS A 12 7.89 -12.35 3.40
CA HIS A 12 8.43 -11.00 3.61
C HIS A 12 9.95 -11.03 3.45
N ASP A 13 10.47 -10.30 2.46
CA ASP A 13 11.92 -10.06 2.30
C ASP A 13 12.26 -8.63 2.74
N LYS A 14 13.38 -8.48 3.44
CA LYS A 14 13.86 -7.21 3.98
C LYS A 14 15.35 -7.03 3.67
N TRP A 15 15.74 -5.86 3.17
CA TRP A 15 17.15 -5.52 2.90
C TRP A 15 17.44 -4.04 3.09
N TYR A 16 18.72 -3.68 3.13
CA TYR A 16 19.19 -2.31 3.34
C TYR A 16 20.04 -1.84 2.15
N SER A 17 19.96 -0.56 1.83
CA SER A 17 20.90 0.10 0.90
C SER A 17 21.44 1.38 1.53
N THR A 18 22.64 1.77 1.13
CA THR A 18 23.23 3.05 1.52
C THR A 18 23.45 3.92 0.29
N ASN A 19 23.01 5.17 0.38
CA ASN A 19 23.28 6.18 -0.64
C ASN A 19 24.12 7.29 0.01
N LYS A 20 25.23 7.67 -0.63
CA LYS A 20 25.97 8.86 -0.20
C LYS A 20 25.19 10.09 -0.66
N THR A 21 24.77 10.92 0.28
CA THR A 21 24.25 12.25 -0.01
C THR A 21 25.42 13.21 -0.26
N ASP A 22 25.17 14.26 -1.03
CA ASP A 22 26.18 15.16 -1.57
C ASP A 22 26.89 16.03 -0.50
N LYS A 23 28.14 16.40 -0.85
CA LYS A 23 29.14 17.31 -0.25
C LYS A 23 29.42 17.28 1.27
N ASN A 24 28.46 16.97 2.13
CA ASN A 24 28.58 17.00 3.58
C ASN A 24 28.94 15.63 4.18
N GLY A 25 29.06 14.59 3.36
CA GLY A 25 29.40 13.24 3.82
C GLY A 25 28.28 12.52 4.56
N LEU A 26 27.04 13.00 4.45
CA LEU A 26 25.88 12.31 4.99
C LEU A 26 25.66 11.00 4.24
N ILE A 27 25.31 9.96 4.99
CA ILE A 27 24.97 8.63 4.46
C ILE A 27 23.50 8.42 4.75
N GLU A 28 22.71 8.31 3.68
CA GLU A 28 21.33 7.88 3.76
C GLU A 28 21.30 6.35 3.82
N ILE A 29 20.57 5.80 4.79
CA ILE A 29 20.30 4.36 4.89
C ILE A 29 18.82 4.15 4.57
N THR A 30 18.55 3.31 3.57
CA THR A 30 17.18 2.95 3.17
C THR A 30 16.91 1.50 3.57
N GLU A 31 15.83 1.28 4.31
CA GLU A 31 15.26 -0.04 4.59
C GLU A 31 14.20 -0.36 3.54
N HIS A 32 14.33 -1.50 2.87
CA HIS A 32 13.41 -1.95 1.83
C HIS A 32 12.62 -3.16 2.30
N HIS A 33 11.33 -3.18 1.95
CA HIS A 33 10.43 -4.27 2.26
C HIS A 33 9.74 -4.79 1.00
N LYS A 34 9.71 -6.11 0.84
CA LYS A 34 8.93 -6.80 -0.19
C LYS A 34 8.01 -7.81 0.44
N PHE A 35 6.71 -7.68 0.18
CA PHE A 35 5.67 -8.54 0.74
C PHE A 35 4.99 -9.36 -0.36
N LYS A 36 4.58 -10.57 0.00
CA LYS A 36 3.63 -11.38 -0.76
C LYS A 36 2.55 -11.87 0.19
N GLY A 37 1.30 -11.60 -0.14
CA GLY A 37 0.15 -12.06 0.61
C GLY A 37 -1.11 -12.06 -0.23
N THR A 38 -2.17 -12.60 0.35
CA THR A 38 -3.53 -12.58 -0.20
C THR A 38 -4.35 -11.61 0.65
N PHE A 39 -5.06 -10.70 -0.03
CA PHE A 39 -5.93 -9.71 0.59
C PHE A 39 -7.34 -9.89 0.06
N TRP A 40 -8.31 -9.48 0.87
CA TRP A 40 -9.73 -9.62 0.56
C TRP A 40 -10.37 -8.24 0.54
N GLU A 41 -11.22 -8.03 -0.45
CA GLU A 41 -12.00 -6.81 -0.59
C GLU A 41 -13.43 -7.18 -0.96
N ARG A 42 -14.38 -6.31 -0.60
CA ARG A 42 -15.78 -6.54 -0.91
C ARG A 42 -16.03 -6.19 -2.38
N MET A 43 -16.77 -7.05 -3.07
CA MET A 43 -17.23 -6.77 -4.42
C MET A 43 -18.49 -5.90 -4.39
N GLU A 44 -18.42 -4.71 -4.99
CA GLU A 44 -19.54 -3.78 -5.12
C GLU A 44 -20.25 -4.00 -6.46
N LEU A 45 -21.58 -4.10 -6.50
CA LEU A 45 -22.35 -4.44 -7.73
C LEU A 45 -23.30 -3.32 -8.17
N ASN A 46 -22.95 -2.07 -7.87
CA ASN A 46 -23.86 -0.93 -8.04
C ASN A 46 -24.16 -0.58 -9.51
N HIS A 47 -23.26 -0.91 -10.44
CA HIS A 47 -23.31 -0.56 -11.87
C HIS A 47 -23.11 -1.79 -12.79
N PHE A 48 -23.52 -2.96 -12.32
CA PHE A 48 -23.36 -4.21 -13.07
C PHE A 48 -24.01 -4.14 -14.47
N PRO A 49 -23.34 -4.61 -15.55
CA PRO A 49 -22.05 -5.33 -15.59
C PRO A 49 -20.81 -4.44 -15.82
N TYR A 50 -20.95 -3.12 -15.79
CA TYR A 50 -19.87 -2.17 -16.11
C TYR A 50 -19.13 -1.66 -14.86
N ASP A 51 -19.14 -2.45 -13.78
CA ASP A 51 -18.56 -2.05 -12.52
C ASP A 51 -17.03 -1.85 -12.62
N VAL A 52 -16.56 -0.77 -12.00
CA VAL A 52 -15.16 -0.60 -11.63
C VAL A 52 -15.05 -0.87 -10.14
N GLN A 53 -14.16 -1.80 -9.78
CA GLN A 53 -13.85 -2.11 -8.39
C GLN A 53 -12.56 -1.42 -7.98
N GLU A 54 -12.54 -0.94 -6.75
CA GLU A 54 -11.34 -0.53 -6.05
C GLU A 54 -10.69 -1.76 -5.39
N LEU A 55 -9.37 -1.84 -5.46
CA LEU A 55 -8.53 -2.82 -4.78
C LEU A 55 -7.50 -2.07 -3.95
N SER A 56 -7.68 -2.07 -2.64
CA SER A 56 -6.98 -1.22 -1.69
C SER A 56 -6.16 -2.02 -0.67
N ILE A 57 -4.97 -1.52 -0.35
CA ILE A 57 -4.15 -2.03 0.75
C ILE A 57 -3.80 -0.88 1.67
N SER A 58 -4.07 -1.05 2.96
CA SER A 58 -3.72 -0.08 4.00
C SER A 58 -2.39 -0.48 4.66
N LEU A 59 -1.48 0.48 4.75
CA LEU A 59 -0.18 0.39 5.40
C LEU A 59 -0.16 1.30 6.61
N THR A 60 0.30 0.78 7.74
CA THR A 60 0.48 1.56 8.96
C THR A 60 1.74 1.15 9.71
N THR A 61 2.04 1.86 10.78
CA THR A 61 3.23 1.68 11.60
C THR A 61 2.89 1.87 13.08
N PRO A 62 3.57 1.18 14.01
CA PRO A 62 3.43 1.41 15.44
C PRO A 62 3.87 2.82 15.90
N LEU A 63 4.55 3.59 15.05
CA LEU A 63 4.98 4.95 15.34
C LEU A 63 3.83 5.94 15.17
N THR A 64 3.87 7.05 15.90
CA THR A 64 2.80 8.06 15.86
C THR A 64 3.02 9.06 14.73
N ILE A 65 1.97 9.83 14.40
CA ILE A 65 2.03 10.91 13.41
C ILE A 65 3.07 12.01 13.74
N ASN A 66 3.50 12.11 15.01
CA ASN A 66 4.51 13.07 15.44
C ASN A 66 5.93 12.58 15.16
N ASP A 67 6.12 11.26 15.05
CA ASP A 67 7.43 10.63 14.88
C ASP A 67 7.73 10.34 13.41
N ILE A 68 6.69 10.09 12.60
CA ILE A 68 6.84 9.69 11.21
C ILE A 68 5.67 10.16 10.34
N CYS A 69 5.97 10.43 9.07
CA CYS A 69 4.97 10.63 8.02
C CYS A 69 5.24 9.71 6.83
N PHE A 70 4.16 9.21 6.22
CA PHE A 70 4.27 8.55 4.93
C PHE A 70 4.39 9.59 3.83
N THR A 71 5.19 9.30 2.80
CA THR A 71 5.34 10.15 1.63
C THR A 71 5.46 9.30 0.37
N GLU A 72 4.89 9.78 -0.72
CA GLU A 72 5.06 9.16 -2.02
C GLU A 72 6.43 9.48 -2.62
N ASN A 73 7.02 8.51 -3.30
CA ASN A 73 8.25 8.72 -4.05
C ASN A 73 7.95 9.43 -5.38
N LYS A 74 8.19 10.74 -5.43
CA LYS A 74 7.97 11.57 -6.63
C LYS A 74 8.88 11.22 -7.82
N GLN A 75 10.02 10.56 -7.59
CA GLN A 75 10.97 10.22 -8.65
C GLN A 75 10.64 8.88 -9.32
N LYS A 76 9.94 8.00 -8.61
CA LYS A 76 9.58 6.67 -9.08
C LYS A 76 8.10 6.41 -8.78
N PRO A 77 7.20 6.72 -9.73
CA PRO A 77 5.79 6.49 -9.52
C PRO A 77 5.51 5.01 -9.29
N SER A 78 4.58 4.74 -8.39
CA SER A 78 4.09 3.40 -8.13
C SER A 78 3.25 2.90 -9.30
N GLY A 79 3.21 1.59 -9.50
CA GLY A 79 2.46 0.99 -10.59
C GLY A 79 2.15 -0.48 -10.33
N VAL A 80 1.25 -1.01 -11.13
CA VAL A 80 0.82 -2.42 -11.06
C VAL A 80 1.45 -3.25 -12.16
N ASN A 81 1.81 -4.50 -11.85
CA ASN A 81 2.30 -5.43 -12.86
C ASN A 81 1.14 -6.16 -13.53
N ARG A 82 0.74 -5.69 -14.71
CA ARG A 82 -0.35 -6.29 -15.49
C ARG A 82 0.01 -7.66 -16.07
N THR A 83 1.29 -7.93 -16.36
CA THR A 83 1.72 -9.19 -17.02
C THR A 83 1.44 -10.45 -16.21
N VAL A 84 1.37 -10.33 -14.88
CA VAL A 84 1.12 -11.45 -13.95
C VAL A 84 -0.34 -11.52 -13.49
N PHE A 85 -1.21 -10.65 -14.02
CA PHE A 85 -2.63 -10.63 -13.65
C PHE A 85 -3.36 -11.79 -14.33
N SER A 86 -3.87 -12.73 -13.54
CA SER A 86 -4.38 -14.01 -14.05
C SER A 86 -5.71 -13.93 -14.81
N ASP A 87 -6.58 -12.96 -14.49
CA ASP A 87 -7.96 -12.92 -15.00
C ASP A 87 -8.20 -11.76 -15.99
N GLN A 88 -7.20 -11.50 -16.85
CA GLN A 88 -7.26 -10.45 -17.88
C GLN A 88 -8.38 -10.65 -18.92
N GLN A 89 -8.94 -11.86 -19.05
CA GLN A 89 -10.04 -12.12 -19.99
C GLN A 89 -11.33 -11.44 -19.54
N SER A 90 -11.50 -11.37 -18.22
CA SER A 90 -12.70 -10.93 -17.52
C SER A 90 -12.58 -9.49 -17.00
N TRP A 91 -11.36 -9.08 -16.66
CA TRP A 91 -11.09 -7.82 -15.99
C TRP A 91 -10.01 -7.01 -16.72
N HIS A 92 -10.16 -5.69 -16.66
CA HIS A 92 -9.18 -4.72 -17.09
C HIS A 92 -8.54 -4.08 -15.85
N LEU A 93 -7.28 -4.42 -15.56
CA LEU A 93 -6.49 -3.78 -14.52
C LEU A 93 -5.91 -2.46 -15.05
N TYR A 94 -6.33 -1.34 -14.44
CA TYR A 94 -5.83 0.01 -14.75
C TYR A 94 -4.39 0.16 -14.24
N GLU A 95 -3.61 1.05 -14.88
CA GLU A 95 -2.16 1.18 -14.60
C GLU A 95 -1.83 2.06 -13.40
N HIS A 96 -2.73 2.96 -13.05
CA HIS A 96 -2.50 3.94 -11.98
C HIS A 96 -2.64 3.28 -10.61
N VAL A 97 -1.95 3.88 -9.64
CA VAL A 97 -2.12 3.62 -8.22
C VAL A 97 -2.42 4.96 -7.58
N GLU A 98 -3.52 5.03 -6.84
CA GLU A 98 -3.91 6.17 -6.04
C GLU A 98 -3.44 5.99 -4.61
N PHE A 99 -3.12 7.11 -3.97
CA PHE A 99 -2.67 7.14 -2.59
C PHE A 99 -3.58 8.07 -1.79
N SER A 100 -4.07 7.59 -0.65
CA SER A 100 -4.71 8.43 0.36
C SER A 100 -3.98 8.29 1.70
N PHE A 101 -3.98 9.38 2.45
CA PHE A 101 -3.33 9.46 3.76
C PHE A 101 -4.40 9.68 4.81
N GLU A 102 -4.50 8.75 5.74
CA GLU A 102 -5.46 8.78 6.83
C GLU A 102 -4.75 8.73 8.18
N GLN A 103 -5.52 8.98 9.23
CA GLN A 103 -5.06 8.90 10.61
C GLN A 103 -5.96 7.91 11.35
N HIS A 104 -5.33 6.91 11.98
CA HIS A 104 -6.04 5.92 12.77
C HIS A 104 -5.75 6.13 14.25
N ARG A 105 -6.81 6.25 15.05
CA ARG A 105 -6.74 6.28 16.51
C ARG A 105 -7.02 4.90 17.05
N GLU A 106 -6.18 4.40 17.95
CA GLU A 106 -6.45 3.13 18.63
C GLU A 106 -7.55 3.32 19.68
N GLU A 107 -8.78 2.93 19.36
CA GLU A 107 -9.93 3.10 20.26
C GLU A 107 -9.94 2.14 21.45
N TYR A 108 -9.13 1.07 21.42
CA TYR A 108 -9.13 -0.01 22.42
C TYR A 108 -7.80 -0.21 23.15
N SER A 109 -6.80 0.65 22.95
CA SER A 109 -5.51 0.52 23.64
C SER A 109 -5.45 1.39 24.90
N LEU A 110 -4.55 1.04 25.82
CA LEU A 110 -4.29 1.84 27.03
C LEU A 110 -3.76 3.25 26.69
N ASN A 111 -3.37 3.47 25.43
CA ASN A 111 -2.82 4.72 24.91
C ASN A 111 -3.78 5.37 23.90
N TYR A 112 -5.02 5.61 24.30
CA TYR A 112 -6.11 6.19 23.49
C TYR A 112 -5.82 7.55 22.82
N ASP A 113 -4.72 8.21 23.18
CA ASP A 113 -4.24 9.45 22.56
C ASP A 113 -3.24 9.23 21.42
N GLN A 114 -2.82 7.99 21.16
CA GLN A 114 -1.90 7.68 20.08
C GLN A 114 -2.66 7.65 18.73
N ILE A 115 -2.17 8.50 17.82
CA ILE A 115 -2.66 8.59 16.45
C ILE A 115 -1.54 8.09 15.54
N HIS A 116 -1.87 7.09 14.71
CA HIS A 116 -0.95 6.47 13.79
C HIS A 116 -1.26 6.89 12.36
N PRO A 117 -0.25 7.14 11.53
CA PRO A 117 -0.46 7.40 10.12
C PRO A 117 -0.89 6.11 9.41
N VAL A 118 -1.78 6.26 8.44
CA VAL A 118 -2.21 5.20 7.52
C VAL A 118 -1.99 5.70 6.10
N LEU A 119 -1.35 4.88 5.28
CA LEU A 119 -1.23 5.06 3.84
C LEU A 119 -2.10 4.02 3.16
N ILE A 120 -3.08 4.44 2.38
CA ILE A 120 -3.91 3.54 1.58
C ILE A 120 -3.44 3.64 0.14
N CYS A 121 -3.16 2.48 -0.46
CA CYS A 121 -2.77 2.34 -1.85
C CYS A 121 -3.90 1.65 -2.59
N THR A 122 -4.51 2.31 -3.56
CA THR A 122 -5.67 1.80 -4.30
C THR A 122 -5.35 1.65 -5.78
N CYS A 123 -5.71 0.52 -6.37
CA CYS A 123 -5.77 0.34 -7.81
C CYS A 123 -7.18 -0.04 -8.23
N HIS A 124 -7.46 0.07 -9.53
CA HIS A 124 -8.79 -0.15 -10.06
C HIS A 124 -8.82 -1.35 -11.01
N VAL A 125 -9.92 -2.10 -11.00
CA VAL A 125 -10.22 -3.14 -11.99
C VAL A 125 -11.61 -2.93 -12.57
N GLY A 126 -11.70 -2.80 -13.89
CA GLY A 126 -12.97 -2.69 -14.61
C GLY A 126 -13.40 -4.03 -15.17
N ARG A 127 -14.69 -4.36 -15.08
CA ARG A 127 -15.22 -5.54 -15.75
C ARG A 127 -15.22 -5.31 -17.27
N LYS A 128 -14.69 -6.28 -18.03
CA LYS A 128 -14.77 -6.22 -19.50
C LYS A 128 -16.18 -6.63 -19.95
N CYS A 129 -16.72 -5.88 -20.90
CA CYS A 129 -17.87 -6.34 -21.68
C CYS A 129 -17.39 -7.44 -22.62
N GLY A 130 -18.16 -8.53 -22.71
CA GLY A 130 -17.90 -9.62 -23.65
C GLY A 130 -17.96 -9.17 -25.10
#